data_AF-A0A0P7VKK4-F1
#
_entry.id   AF-A0A0P7VKK4-F1
#
_cell.length_a   1.000
_cell.length_b   1.000
_cell.length_c   1.000
_cell.angle_alpha   90.00
_cell.angle_beta   90.00
_cell.angle_gamma   90.00
#
_symmetry.space_group_name_H-M   'P 1'
#
loop_
_entity.id
_entity.type
_entity.pdbx_description
1 polymer ?
#
loop_
_entity_poly.entity_id
_entity_poly.type
_entity_poly.pdbx_seq_one_letter_code
_entity_poly.pdbx_strand_id
1 'polypeptide(L)'
;MTWVRVRGKDTPASLQWQAKTPRHLLNAHVFHETFKAMTADLPPDTHQDTLADTVRREDPARYMAALFAPPDTRARLLALYAFNAEIARIPRSVSEPVIGEMRLAWARDAAADIFADPPRVRRHPVYEALAGLKDVAGAPAQDALATLIEARNADLGEGAFPDAAERERYIELTAVTVMMMAARLCAPGWQADEDGKAALTAAGRLWGYAGLLHDFARLCAAGRPPVTQSELVQSGASLEALRRGFQPDKAHMAREGLIEAARAAAMQLDASRSALPPEIFPAVGYATLARGQFKTAARRPDPYAYAPAENLLGAQLRLLWASLTGRI
;
A
#
# COMPACT_ATOMS: atom_id res chain seq x y z
N MET A 1 38.49 4.60 -2.77
CA MET A 1 39.69 3.86 -2.32
C MET A 1 40.80 4.13 -3.31
N THR A 2 41.94 4.62 -2.83
CA THR A 2 43.11 5.00 -3.64
C THR A 2 44.08 3.83 -3.69
N TRP A 3 44.63 3.52 -4.86
CA TRP A 3 45.54 2.39 -5.11
C TRP A 3 46.99 2.84 -5.09
N VAL A 4 47.87 2.11 -4.39
CA VAL A 4 49.33 2.32 -4.43
C VAL A 4 50.03 1.03 -4.83
N ARG A 5 51.02 1.15 -5.74
CA ARG A 5 51.83 0.08 -6.34
C ARG A 5 53.09 -0.15 -5.51
N VAL A 6 53.43 -1.41 -5.20
CA VAL A 6 54.75 -1.78 -4.65
C VAL A 6 55.38 -2.85 -5.54
N ARG A 7 56.67 -2.71 -5.86
CA ARG A 7 57.49 -3.64 -6.68
C ARG A 7 58.60 -4.29 -5.84
N GLY A 8 58.88 -5.56 -6.11
CA GLY A 8 60.17 -6.27 -5.95
C GLY A 8 60.03 -7.67 -6.58
N LYS A 9 60.60 -7.95 -7.77
CA LYS A 9 61.96 -8.45 -8.11
C LYS A 9 62.30 -9.84 -7.54
N ASP A 10 61.81 -10.92 -8.17
CA ASP A 10 62.58 -11.81 -9.07
C ASP A 10 61.89 -13.19 -9.26
N THR A 11 61.84 -13.68 -10.52
CA THR A 11 61.21 -14.92 -11.08
C THR A 11 59.66 -14.97 -11.25
N PRO A 12 59.11 -15.72 -12.25
CA PRO A 12 58.04 -15.25 -13.13
C PRO A 12 56.66 -15.33 -12.47
N ALA A 13 56.20 -14.21 -11.93
CA ALA A 13 54.91 -14.07 -11.29
C ALA A 13 53.84 -13.68 -12.31
N SER A 14 52.87 -14.59 -12.49
CA SER A 14 51.60 -14.40 -13.17
C SER A 14 50.84 -13.19 -12.61
N LEU A 15 50.18 -12.45 -13.51
CA LEU A 15 49.13 -11.50 -13.15
C LEU A 15 48.01 -12.24 -12.42
N GLN A 16 47.83 -11.98 -11.13
CA GLN A 16 46.65 -12.38 -10.38
C GLN A 16 46.03 -11.16 -9.71
N TRP A 17 44.83 -10.80 -10.17
CA TRP A 17 43.87 -10.04 -9.39
C TRP A 17 42.96 -11.06 -8.70
N GLN A 18 43.06 -11.20 -7.38
CA GLN A 18 42.11 -12.00 -6.59
C GLN A 18 41.50 -11.12 -5.50
N ALA A 19 40.18 -10.94 -5.56
CA ALA A 19 39.39 -10.50 -4.43
C ALA A 19 39.34 -11.64 -3.40
N LYS A 20 39.90 -11.42 -2.20
CA LYS A 20 39.71 -12.32 -1.06
C LYS A 20 38.41 -11.97 -0.36
N THR A 21 37.40 -12.82 -0.50
CA THR A 21 36.22 -12.84 0.38
C THR A 21 36.53 -13.71 1.61
N PRO A 22 36.47 -13.20 2.85
CA PRO A 22 36.47 -14.07 4.02
C PRO A 22 35.11 -14.74 4.16
N ARG A 23 35.12 -16.07 4.16
CA ARG A 23 33.95 -16.95 4.16
C ARG A 23 33.75 -17.55 5.55
N HIS A 24 33.43 -16.76 6.57
CA HIS A 24 32.94 -17.22 7.88
C HIS A 24 32.50 -16.05 8.76
N LEU A 25 31.39 -16.27 9.50
CA LEU A 25 30.75 -15.41 10.52
C LEU A 25 29.58 -14.51 10.04
N LEU A 26 28.48 -15.14 9.63
CA LEU A 26 27.14 -14.59 9.83
C LEU A 26 26.47 -15.40 10.96
N ASN A 27 26.78 -15.04 12.20
CA ASN A 27 26.04 -15.55 13.35
C ASN A 27 24.67 -14.88 13.37
N ALA A 28 23.60 -15.66 13.22
CA ALA A 28 22.20 -15.20 13.34
C ALA A 28 21.92 -14.42 14.64
N HIS A 29 22.77 -14.62 15.67
CA HIS A 29 22.73 -13.90 16.93
C HIS A 29 23.17 -12.42 16.82
N VAL A 30 24.16 -12.11 15.96
CA VAL A 30 24.63 -10.73 15.78
C VAL A 30 23.58 -9.89 15.06
N PHE A 31 22.90 -10.47 14.06
CA PHE A 31 21.80 -9.82 13.35
C PHE A 31 20.59 -9.55 14.26
N HIS A 32 20.29 -10.46 15.18
CA HIS A 32 19.21 -10.26 16.16
C HIS A 32 19.54 -9.14 17.14
N GLU A 33 20.77 -9.06 17.64
CA GLU A 33 21.20 -8.02 18.59
C GLU A 33 21.36 -6.63 17.94
N THR A 34 21.85 -6.53 16.70
CA THR A 34 21.85 -5.24 15.97
C THR A 34 20.44 -4.78 15.58
N PHE A 35 19.53 -5.70 15.27
CA PHE A 35 18.12 -5.35 15.04
C PHE A 35 17.45 -4.86 16.33
N LYS A 36 17.68 -5.54 17.46
CA LYS A 36 17.18 -5.16 18.78
C LYS A 36 17.71 -3.79 19.23
N ALA A 37 18.99 -3.53 18.99
CA ALA A 37 19.63 -2.24 19.25
C ALA A 37 19.10 -1.12 18.33
N MET A 38 18.82 -1.40 17.06
CA MET A 38 18.18 -0.43 16.15
C MET A 38 16.72 -0.13 16.51
N THR A 39 16.01 -1.06 17.15
CA THR A 39 14.65 -0.84 17.63
C THR A 39 14.56 -0.19 19.01
N ALA A 40 15.67 -0.11 19.75
CA ALA A 40 15.69 0.34 21.15
C ALA A 40 15.70 1.87 21.34
N ASP A 41 15.96 2.65 20.29
CA ASP A 41 16.06 4.13 20.34
C ASP A 41 14.83 4.87 19.77
N LEU A 42 13.66 4.22 19.71
CA LEU A 42 12.40 4.93 19.50
C LEU A 42 11.90 5.45 20.86
N PRO A 43 11.75 6.77 21.09
CA PRO A 43 11.18 7.26 22.33
C PRO A 43 9.77 6.66 22.52
N PRO A 44 9.38 6.26 23.74
CA PRO A 44 8.00 5.87 23.99
C PRO A 44 7.14 7.13 23.89
N ASP A 45 6.46 7.31 22.76
CA ASP A 45 5.39 8.31 22.69
C ASP A 45 4.36 7.96 23.76
N THR A 46 4.26 8.82 24.78
CA THR A 46 3.45 8.69 25.99
C THR A 46 1.93 8.80 25.75
N HIS A 47 1.46 8.50 24.54
CA HIS A 47 0.10 8.13 24.22
C HIS A 47 0.18 6.85 23.38
N GLN A 48 -0.24 5.70 23.92
CA GLN A 48 -0.46 4.52 23.08
C GLN A 48 -1.64 4.82 22.16
N ASP A 49 -1.35 5.30 20.95
CA ASP A 49 -2.34 5.48 19.89
C ASP A 49 -3.14 4.19 19.73
N THR A 50 -4.47 4.29 19.81
CA THR A 50 -5.31 3.14 19.52
C THR A 50 -5.22 2.80 18.03
N LEU A 51 -5.60 1.58 17.63
CA LEU A 51 -5.71 1.25 16.21
C LEU A 51 -6.64 2.21 15.46
N ALA A 52 -7.70 2.68 16.13
CA ALA A 52 -8.61 3.67 15.58
C ALA A 52 -7.92 5.01 15.31
N ASP A 53 -7.03 5.46 16.20
CA ASP A 53 -6.27 6.70 16.02
C ASP A 53 -5.26 6.59 14.88
N THR A 54 -4.57 5.45 14.79
CA THR A 54 -3.68 5.13 13.67
C THR A 54 -4.43 5.15 12.34
N VAL A 55 -5.56 4.44 12.22
CA VAL A 55 -6.33 4.41 10.98
C VAL A 55 -6.94 5.78 10.68
N ARG A 56 -7.41 6.53 11.69
CA ARG A 56 -7.94 7.89 11.48
C ARG A 56 -6.90 8.83 10.89
N ARG A 57 -5.63 8.70 11.29
CA ARG A 57 -4.51 9.51 10.79
C ARG A 57 -4.03 9.04 9.41
N GLU A 58 -3.78 7.75 9.26
CA GLU A 58 -3.14 7.18 8.07
C GLU A 58 -4.13 6.91 6.92
N ASP A 59 -5.40 6.62 7.24
CA ASP A 59 -6.46 6.34 6.27
C ASP A 59 -7.85 6.85 6.75
N PRO A 60 -8.06 8.18 6.74
CA PRO A 60 -9.31 8.78 7.21
C PRO A 60 -10.55 8.25 6.50
N ALA A 61 -10.45 7.90 5.22
CA ALA A 61 -11.58 7.43 4.42
C ALA A 61 -12.06 6.04 4.87
N ARG A 62 -11.12 5.10 5.03
CA ARG A 62 -11.45 3.77 5.57
C ARG A 62 -11.86 3.83 7.03
N TYR A 63 -11.28 4.73 7.83
CA TYR A 63 -11.76 5.00 9.19
C TYR A 63 -13.24 5.41 9.20
N MET A 64 -13.61 6.42 8.39
CA MET A 64 -14.99 6.90 8.31
C MET A 64 -15.96 5.82 7.83
N ALA A 65 -15.59 5.03 6.81
CA ALA A 65 -16.43 3.93 6.32
C ALA A 65 -16.62 2.83 7.39
N ALA A 66 -15.57 2.51 8.15
CA ALA A 66 -15.66 1.53 9.24
C ALA A 66 -16.62 1.94 10.36
N LEU A 67 -16.91 3.24 10.54
CA LEU A 67 -17.87 3.72 11.54
C LEU A 67 -19.31 3.26 11.26
N PHE A 68 -19.64 2.87 10.02
CA PHE A 68 -20.95 2.33 9.66
C PHE A 68 -21.12 0.86 10.06
N ALA A 69 -20.04 0.18 10.46
CA ALA A 69 -20.11 -1.21 10.91
C ALA A 69 -20.56 -1.32 12.38
N PRO A 70 -21.23 -2.43 12.76
CA PRO A 70 -21.42 -2.81 14.16
C PRO A 70 -20.09 -2.85 14.95
N PRO A 71 -20.08 -2.68 16.28
CA PRO A 71 -18.86 -2.59 17.07
C PRO A 71 -17.82 -3.68 16.81
N ASP A 72 -18.23 -4.94 16.76
CA ASP A 72 -17.32 -6.08 16.53
C ASP A 72 -16.73 -6.05 15.12
N THR A 73 -17.57 -5.87 14.10
CA THR A 73 -17.11 -5.75 12.71
C THR A 73 -16.20 -4.55 12.52
N ARG A 74 -16.52 -3.42 13.16
CA ARG A 74 -15.68 -2.22 13.14
C ARG A 74 -14.30 -2.49 13.73
N ALA A 75 -14.22 -3.17 14.87
CA ALA A 75 -12.93 -3.55 15.46
C ALA A 75 -12.10 -4.42 14.51
N ARG A 76 -12.75 -5.39 13.81
CA ARG A 76 -12.09 -6.24 12.81
C ARG A 76 -11.57 -5.45 11.61
N LEU A 77 -12.38 -4.53 11.09
CA LEU A 77 -11.98 -3.65 9.99
C LEU A 77 -10.80 -2.75 10.38
N LEU A 78 -10.84 -2.17 11.59
CA LEU A 78 -9.76 -1.32 12.08
C LEU A 78 -8.45 -2.10 12.26
N ALA A 79 -8.50 -3.36 12.70
CA ALA A 79 -7.31 -4.22 12.77
C ALA A 79 -6.72 -4.47 11.36
N LEU A 80 -7.56 -4.83 10.38
CA LEU A 80 -7.13 -5.02 8.99
C LEU A 80 -6.55 -3.74 8.36
N TYR A 81 -7.22 -2.60 8.58
CA TYR A 81 -6.79 -1.32 8.01
C TYR A 81 -5.54 -0.77 8.69
N ALA A 82 -5.38 -0.97 9.99
CA ALA A 82 -4.15 -0.65 10.71
C ALA A 82 -2.98 -1.50 10.18
N PHE A 83 -3.19 -2.78 9.91
CA PHE A 83 -2.20 -3.64 9.25
C PHE A 83 -1.81 -3.13 7.86
N ASN A 84 -2.79 -2.81 7.01
CA ASN A 84 -2.51 -2.25 5.69
C ASN A 84 -1.75 -0.91 5.79
N ALA A 85 -2.10 -0.03 6.73
CA ALA A 85 -1.40 1.23 6.96
C ALA A 85 0.05 1.01 7.40
N GLU A 86 0.28 0.07 8.32
CA GLU A 86 1.60 -0.27 8.85
C GLU A 86 2.55 -0.73 7.73
N ILE A 87 2.10 -1.67 6.88
CA ILE A 87 2.94 -2.18 5.79
C ILE A 87 3.12 -1.17 4.65
N ALA A 88 2.11 -0.32 4.38
CA ALA A 88 2.20 0.73 3.37
C ALA A 88 3.10 1.91 3.80
N ARG A 89 3.33 2.07 5.11
CA ARG A 89 4.23 3.08 5.67
C ARG A 89 5.69 2.69 5.53
N ILE A 90 6.02 1.39 5.53
CA ILE A 90 7.41 0.90 5.49
C ILE A 90 8.23 1.54 4.36
N PRO A 91 7.80 1.51 3.07
CA PRO A 91 8.58 2.09 1.98
C PRO A 91 8.78 3.60 2.08
N ARG A 92 7.85 4.31 2.75
CA ARG A 92 7.92 5.77 2.95
C ARG A 92 8.80 6.16 4.13
N SER A 93 9.13 5.20 5.00
CA SER A 93 9.86 5.43 6.26
C SER A 93 11.36 5.14 6.16
N VAL A 94 11.84 4.73 4.99
CA VAL A 94 13.22 4.30 4.75
C VAL A 94 13.78 5.04 3.53
N SER A 95 15.08 5.35 3.57
CA SER A 95 15.78 5.93 2.42
C SER A 95 16.46 4.87 1.55
N GLU A 96 16.87 3.76 2.15
CA GLU A 96 17.59 2.67 1.48
C GLU A 96 16.62 1.51 1.18
N PRO A 97 16.44 1.10 -0.09
CA PRO A 97 15.51 0.02 -0.46
C PRO A 97 15.74 -1.28 0.31
N VAL A 98 17.00 -1.65 0.53
CA VAL A 98 17.39 -2.86 1.28
C VAL A 98 16.83 -2.85 2.71
N ILE A 99 16.81 -1.69 3.38
CA ILE A 99 16.23 -1.58 4.74
C ILE A 99 14.71 -1.79 4.68
N GLY A 100 14.06 -1.28 3.63
CA GLY A 100 12.64 -1.51 3.37
C GLY A 100 12.31 -2.99 3.17
N GLU A 101 13.10 -3.68 2.33
CA GLU A 101 12.97 -5.12 2.07
C GLU A 101 13.09 -5.92 3.37
N MET A 102 14.08 -5.60 4.22
CA MET A 102 14.25 -6.23 5.52
C MET A 102 13.03 -6.02 6.43
N ARG A 103 12.44 -4.81 6.43
CA ARG A 103 11.24 -4.50 7.23
C ARG A 103 9.99 -5.21 6.70
N LEU A 104 9.82 -5.32 5.37
CA LEU A 104 8.73 -6.08 4.76
C LEU A 104 8.89 -7.59 5.02
N ALA A 105 10.11 -8.12 4.95
CA ALA A 105 10.41 -9.50 5.31
C ALA A 105 10.06 -9.77 6.78
N TRP A 106 10.44 -8.86 7.69
CA TRP A 106 10.04 -8.95 9.09
C TRP A 106 8.51 -8.94 9.26
N ALA A 107 7.80 -8.07 8.52
CA ALA A 107 6.35 -7.96 8.56
C ALA A 107 5.66 -9.25 8.09
N ARG A 108 6.21 -9.87 7.05
CA ARG A 108 5.75 -11.15 6.51
C ARG A 108 5.96 -12.28 7.50
N ASP A 109 7.13 -12.35 8.14
CA ASP A 109 7.41 -13.36 9.15
C ASP A 109 6.52 -13.17 10.39
N ALA A 110 6.26 -11.91 10.80
CA ALA A 110 5.35 -11.57 11.89
C ALA A 110 3.90 -11.98 11.59
N ALA A 111 3.43 -11.78 10.36
CA ALA A 111 2.11 -12.24 9.92
C ALA A 111 2.05 -13.77 9.86
N ALA A 112 3.11 -14.45 9.39
CA ALA A 112 3.19 -15.90 9.35
C ALA A 112 3.17 -16.53 10.75
N ASP A 113 3.87 -15.93 11.72
CA ASP A 113 3.93 -16.40 13.10
C ASP A 113 2.55 -16.47 13.80
N ILE A 114 1.56 -15.69 13.35
CA ILE A 114 0.16 -15.76 13.82
C ILE A 114 -0.47 -17.13 13.49
N PHE A 115 -0.12 -17.70 12.34
CA PHE A 115 -0.69 -18.94 11.83
C PHE A 115 0.09 -20.19 12.24
N ALA A 116 1.21 -20.04 12.94
CA ALA A 116 1.97 -21.16 13.50
C ALA A 116 1.16 -21.98 14.53
N ASP A 117 1.62 -23.19 14.80
CA ASP A 117 1.07 -24.09 15.82
C ASP A 117 2.17 -24.49 16.83
N PRO A 118 2.15 -23.98 18.08
CA PRO A 118 1.24 -22.94 18.59
C PRO A 118 1.53 -21.54 17.99
N PRO A 119 0.55 -20.60 18.01
CA PRO A 119 0.75 -19.23 17.51
C PRO A 119 1.87 -18.49 18.24
N ARG A 120 2.68 -17.72 17.51
CA ARG A 120 3.81 -16.93 18.06
C ARG A 120 3.62 -15.43 17.81
N VAL A 121 2.55 -14.87 18.35
CA VAL A 121 2.21 -13.45 18.14
C VAL A 121 3.32 -12.53 18.68
N ARG A 122 3.91 -11.73 17.79
CA ARG A 122 4.93 -10.75 18.16
C ARG A 122 4.28 -9.57 18.88
N ARG A 123 4.95 -9.03 19.90
CA ARG A 123 4.47 -7.84 20.65
C ARG A 123 4.48 -6.60 19.77
N HIS A 124 3.34 -6.33 19.16
CA HIS A 124 3.10 -5.15 18.35
C HIS A 124 1.58 -4.97 18.19
N PRO A 125 0.98 -3.82 18.53
CA PRO A 125 -0.48 -3.67 18.63
C PRO A 125 -1.24 -4.11 17.37
N VAL A 126 -0.70 -3.79 16.20
CA VAL A 126 -1.28 -4.18 14.90
C VAL A 126 -1.30 -5.70 14.69
N TYR A 127 -0.21 -6.41 15.03
CA TYR A 127 -0.11 -7.86 14.85
C TYR A 127 -0.87 -8.63 15.92
N GLU A 128 -0.95 -8.09 17.14
CA GLU A 128 -1.81 -8.61 18.21
C GLU A 128 -3.30 -8.51 17.82
N ALA A 129 -3.71 -7.38 17.26
CA ALA A 129 -5.06 -7.19 16.77
C ALA A 129 -5.38 -8.08 15.55
N LEU A 130 -4.43 -8.23 14.63
CA LEU A 130 -4.56 -9.14 13.50
C LEU A 130 -4.64 -10.60 13.96
N ALA A 131 -3.88 -11.00 14.99
CA ALA A 131 -3.97 -12.32 15.58
C ALA A 131 -5.33 -12.62 16.20
N GLY A 132 -5.97 -11.60 16.80
CA GLY A 132 -7.35 -11.68 17.27
C GLY A 132 -8.38 -11.95 16.16
N LEU A 133 -8.01 -11.81 14.88
CA LEU A 133 -8.86 -12.16 13.75
C LEU A 133 -8.72 -13.62 13.31
N LYS A 134 -7.66 -14.34 13.70
CA LYS A 134 -7.29 -15.64 13.11
C LYS A 134 -8.47 -16.62 12.99
N ASP A 135 -9.25 -16.74 14.06
CA ASP A 135 -10.36 -17.70 14.16
C ASP A 135 -11.73 -17.06 13.90
N VAL A 136 -11.76 -15.80 13.44
CA VAL A 136 -12.99 -15.08 13.12
C VAL A 136 -13.49 -15.50 11.74
N ALA A 137 -14.79 -15.70 11.61
CA ALA A 137 -15.40 -15.98 10.31
C ALA A 137 -15.11 -14.84 9.31
N GLY A 138 -14.65 -15.20 8.10
CA GLY A 138 -14.27 -14.24 7.07
C GLY A 138 -12.89 -13.60 7.25
N ALA A 139 -12.07 -14.09 8.19
CA ALA A 139 -10.73 -13.58 8.41
C ALA A 139 -9.80 -13.75 7.19
N PRO A 140 -8.82 -12.84 7.02
CA PRO A 140 -7.76 -13.00 6.05
C PRO A 140 -7.00 -14.32 6.22
N ALA A 141 -6.83 -15.06 5.13
CA ALA A 141 -5.91 -16.19 5.10
C ALA A 141 -4.46 -15.72 5.07
N GLN A 142 -3.54 -16.56 5.56
CA GLN A 142 -2.11 -16.25 5.65
C GLN A 142 -1.51 -15.87 4.30
N ASP A 143 -1.88 -16.57 3.24
CA ASP A 143 -1.41 -16.34 1.87
C ASP A 143 -1.87 -14.98 1.32
N ALA A 144 -3.09 -14.54 1.63
CA ALA A 144 -3.60 -13.23 1.27
C ALA A 144 -2.83 -12.09 1.97
N LEU A 145 -2.51 -12.27 3.26
CA LEU A 145 -1.69 -11.31 4.01
C LEU A 145 -0.25 -11.25 3.47
N ALA A 146 0.35 -12.41 3.20
CA ALA A 146 1.69 -12.49 2.61
C ALA A 146 1.72 -11.82 1.23
N THR A 147 0.74 -12.12 0.37
CA THR A 147 0.61 -11.52 -0.96
C THR A 147 0.50 -10.00 -0.90
N LEU A 148 -0.29 -9.47 0.04
CA LEU A 148 -0.43 -8.03 0.24
C LEU A 148 0.90 -7.39 0.70
N ILE A 149 1.66 -8.04 1.59
CA ILE A 149 2.98 -7.56 2.02
C ILE A 149 3.96 -7.57 0.84
N GLU A 150 4.03 -8.67 0.10
CA GLU A 150 4.96 -8.81 -1.03
C GLU A 150 4.69 -7.78 -2.13
N ALA A 151 3.42 -7.43 -2.37
CA ALA A 151 3.06 -6.37 -3.31
C ALA A 151 3.66 -5.00 -2.94
N ARG A 152 3.99 -4.76 -1.65
CA ARG A 152 4.66 -3.54 -1.19
C ARG A 152 6.15 -3.51 -1.51
N ASN A 153 6.77 -4.59 -1.97
CA ASN A 153 8.14 -4.52 -2.51
C ASN A 153 8.21 -3.67 -3.77
N ALA A 154 7.15 -3.65 -4.58
CA ALA A 154 7.03 -2.71 -5.69
C ALA A 154 7.23 -1.27 -5.19
N ASP A 155 6.82 -0.98 -3.95
CA ASP A 155 6.90 0.35 -3.37
C ASP A 155 8.30 0.88 -3.06
N LEU A 156 9.31 -0.01 -3.10
CA LEU A 156 10.73 0.28 -2.84
C LEU A 156 11.55 0.51 -4.12
N GLY A 157 11.07 0.06 -5.28
CA GLY A 157 11.79 0.19 -6.56
C GLY A 157 11.73 1.60 -7.16
N GLU A 158 12.59 1.94 -8.11
CA GLU A 158 12.57 3.26 -8.78
C GLU A 158 11.94 3.21 -10.19
N GLY A 159 11.43 4.35 -10.65
CA GLY A 159 10.92 4.52 -12.02
C GLY A 159 9.42 4.30 -12.19
N ALA A 160 8.99 4.37 -13.45
CA ALA A 160 7.61 4.13 -13.87
C ALA A 160 7.29 2.63 -13.89
N PHE A 161 6.01 2.28 -13.80
CA PHE A 161 5.55 0.90 -14.01
C PHE A 161 5.96 0.41 -15.41
N PRO A 162 6.35 -0.87 -15.58
CA PRO A 162 6.69 -1.43 -16.89
C PRO A 162 5.59 -1.18 -17.93
N ASP A 163 4.35 -1.48 -17.57
CA ASP A 163 3.17 -1.28 -18.40
C ASP A 163 1.90 -1.10 -17.54
N ALA A 164 0.75 -0.97 -18.21
CA ALA A 164 -0.54 -0.77 -17.56
C ALA A 164 -1.00 -2.02 -16.79
N ALA A 165 -0.63 -3.23 -17.23
CA ALA A 165 -1.01 -4.47 -16.60
C ALA A 165 -0.28 -4.66 -15.27
N GLU A 166 1.01 -4.31 -15.19
CA GLU A 166 1.76 -4.32 -13.93
C GLU A 166 1.23 -3.28 -12.92
N ARG A 167 0.82 -2.10 -13.38
CA ARG A 167 0.15 -1.10 -12.52
C ARG A 167 -1.19 -1.62 -11.99
N GLU A 168 -2.00 -2.24 -12.85
CA GLU A 168 -3.27 -2.84 -12.46
C GLU A 168 -3.06 -4.00 -11.49
N ARG A 169 -2.08 -4.87 -11.73
CA ARG A 169 -1.70 -5.96 -10.82
C ARG A 169 -1.29 -5.42 -9.45
N TYR A 170 -0.51 -4.35 -9.39
CA TYR A 170 -0.19 -3.69 -8.11
C TYR A 170 -1.45 -3.25 -7.35
N ILE A 171 -2.42 -2.65 -8.05
CA ILE A 171 -3.70 -2.21 -7.45
C ILE A 171 -4.55 -3.41 -6.99
N GLU A 172 -4.56 -4.49 -7.76
CA GLU A 172 -5.27 -5.72 -7.41
C GLU A 172 -4.70 -6.32 -6.13
N LEU A 173 -3.38 -6.49 -6.08
CA LEU A 173 -2.70 -7.09 -4.93
C LEU A 173 -2.74 -6.20 -3.68
N THR A 174 -2.96 -4.89 -3.84
CA THR A 174 -3.03 -3.93 -2.72
C THR A 174 -4.45 -3.50 -2.37
N ALA A 175 -5.04 -2.59 -3.15
CA ALA A 175 -6.32 -1.96 -2.85
C ALA A 175 -7.49 -2.94 -2.95
N VAL A 176 -7.54 -3.78 -4.00
CA VAL A 176 -8.63 -4.75 -4.20
C VAL A 176 -8.56 -5.84 -3.14
N THR A 177 -7.40 -6.45 -2.91
CA THR A 177 -7.21 -7.48 -1.88
C THR A 177 -7.68 -7.00 -0.49
N VAL A 178 -7.31 -5.78 -0.08
CA VAL A 178 -7.78 -5.20 1.20
C VAL A 178 -9.30 -5.03 1.22
N MET A 179 -9.90 -4.56 0.14
CA MET A 179 -11.36 -4.39 0.06
C MET A 179 -12.09 -5.73 0.12
N MET A 180 -11.58 -6.75 -0.57
CA MET A 180 -12.15 -8.10 -0.53
C MET A 180 -12.06 -8.72 0.86
N MET A 181 -10.92 -8.60 1.55
CA MET A 181 -10.77 -9.05 2.93
C MET A 181 -11.74 -8.32 3.87
N ALA A 182 -11.87 -7.00 3.71
CA ALA A 182 -12.82 -6.21 4.49
C ALA A 182 -14.28 -6.61 4.25
N ALA A 183 -14.66 -6.90 2.99
CA ALA A 183 -16.01 -7.34 2.65
C ALA A 183 -16.33 -8.70 3.30
N ARG A 184 -15.38 -9.64 3.30
CA ARG A 184 -15.52 -10.94 3.99
C ARG A 184 -15.66 -10.79 5.50
N LEU A 185 -14.93 -9.86 6.12
CA LEU A 185 -15.08 -9.55 7.55
C LEU A 185 -16.46 -8.94 7.88
N CYS A 186 -17.05 -8.19 6.96
CA CYS A 186 -18.38 -7.60 7.13
C CYS A 186 -19.50 -8.63 6.96
N ALA A 187 -19.39 -9.50 5.96
CA ALA A 187 -20.41 -10.48 5.61
C ALA A 187 -19.78 -11.87 5.37
N PRO A 188 -19.37 -12.58 6.43
CA PRO A 188 -18.63 -13.85 6.30
C PRO A 188 -19.44 -15.00 5.71
N GLY A 189 -20.78 -14.93 5.78
CA GLY A 189 -21.68 -15.89 5.15
C GLY A 189 -22.07 -15.53 3.72
N TRP A 190 -21.67 -14.36 3.21
CA TRP A 190 -21.97 -13.94 1.86
C TRP A 190 -20.90 -14.45 0.90
N GLN A 191 -21.34 -15.21 -0.10
CA GLN A 191 -20.49 -15.66 -1.19
C GLN A 191 -20.80 -14.84 -2.43
N ALA A 192 -19.85 -13.99 -2.83
CA ALA A 192 -19.99 -13.18 -4.03
C ALA A 192 -20.13 -14.05 -5.28
N ASP A 193 -21.18 -13.81 -6.05
CA ASP A 193 -21.32 -14.29 -7.42
C ASP A 193 -20.37 -13.53 -8.37
N GLU A 194 -20.50 -13.75 -9.68
CA GLU A 194 -19.64 -13.09 -10.66
C GLU A 194 -19.78 -11.56 -10.62
N ASP A 195 -21.01 -11.05 -10.53
CA ASP A 195 -21.29 -9.61 -10.47
C ASP A 195 -20.80 -8.98 -9.16
N GLY A 196 -20.98 -9.66 -8.02
CA GLY A 196 -20.47 -9.21 -6.73
C GLY A 196 -18.94 -9.15 -6.69
N LYS A 197 -18.26 -10.12 -7.31
CA LYS A 197 -16.80 -10.09 -7.48
C LYS A 197 -16.38 -8.95 -8.40
N ALA A 198 -17.07 -8.75 -9.51
CA ALA A 198 -16.80 -7.66 -10.45
C ALA A 198 -16.95 -6.30 -9.76
N ALA A 199 -18.00 -6.11 -8.97
CA ALA A 199 -18.25 -4.88 -8.21
C ALA A 199 -17.17 -4.61 -7.15
N LEU A 200 -16.76 -5.61 -6.37
CA LEU A 200 -15.66 -5.47 -5.40
C LEU A 200 -14.34 -5.11 -6.08
N THR A 201 -14.02 -5.78 -7.19
CA THR A 201 -12.82 -5.49 -7.97
C THR A 201 -12.86 -4.06 -8.53
N ALA A 202 -13.98 -3.64 -9.10
CA ALA A 202 -14.17 -2.30 -9.65
C ALA A 202 -14.06 -1.21 -8.56
N ALA A 203 -14.68 -1.42 -7.39
CA ALA A 203 -14.56 -0.50 -6.25
C ALA A 203 -13.13 -0.41 -5.73
N GLY A 204 -12.43 -1.55 -5.59
CA GLY A 204 -11.04 -1.59 -5.15
C GLY A 204 -10.09 -0.93 -6.15
N ARG A 205 -10.31 -1.14 -7.45
CA ARG A 205 -9.56 -0.48 -8.53
C ARG A 205 -9.78 1.02 -8.53
N LEU A 206 -11.03 1.47 -8.44
CA LEU A 206 -11.37 2.90 -8.36
C LEU A 206 -10.64 3.55 -7.18
N TRP A 207 -10.67 2.92 -6.00
CA TRP A 207 -9.94 3.39 -4.82
C TRP A 207 -8.43 3.43 -5.06
N GLY A 208 -7.85 2.37 -5.63
CA GLY A 208 -6.42 2.28 -5.92
C GLY A 208 -5.93 3.35 -6.90
N TYR A 209 -6.61 3.53 -8.04
CA TYR A 209 -6.25 4.55 -9.02
C TYR A 209 -6.43 5.97 -8.46
N ALA A 210 -7.51 6.23 -7.72
CA ALA A 210 -7.70 7.52 -7.05
C ALA A 210 -6.59 7.79 -6.02
N GLY A 211 -6.14 6.77 -5.28
CA GLY A 211 -4.99 6.85 -4.37
C GLY A 211 -3.69 7.20 -5.09
N LEU A 212 -3.37 6.52 -6.20
CA LEU A 212 -2.18 6.83 -7.00
C LEU A 212 -2.21 8.26 -7.56
N LEU A 213 -3.38 8.74 -8.00
CA LEU A 213 -3.57 10.13 -8.44
C LEU A 213 -3.45 11.13 -7.29
N HIS A 214 -3.99 10.80 -6.12
CA HIS A 214 -3.89 11.63 -4.91
C HIS A 214 -2.43 11.80 -4.48
N ASP A 215 -1.68 10.70 -4.50
CA ASP A 215 -0.28 10.63 -4.09
C ASP A 215 0.73 10.98 -5.20
N PHE A 216 0.25 11.39 -6.38
CA PHE A 216 1.08 11.58 -7.58
C PHE A 216 2.34 12.40 -7.31
N ALA A 217 2.20 13.59 -6.71
CA ALA A 217 3.32 14.49 -6.41
C ALA A 217 4.36 13.83 -5.49
N ARG A 218 3.88 13.18 -4.43
CA ARG A 218 4.71 12.50 -3.43
C ARG A 218 5.45 11.32 -4.04
N LEU A 219 4.78 10.53 -4.87
CA LEU A 219 5.35 9.37 -5.57
C LEU A 219 6.38 9.80 -6.62
N CYS A 220 6.10 10.87 -7.38
CA CYS A 220 7.07 11.49 -8.27
C CYS A 220 8.34 11.93 -7.51
N ALA A 221 8.20 12.66 -6.40
CA ALA A 221 9.32 13.11 -5.58
C ALA A 221 10.16 11.95 -5.01
N ALA A 222 9.52 10.82 -4.73
CA ALA A 222 10.18 9.57 -4.33
C ALA A 222 10.88 8.83 -5.49
N GLY A 223 10.85 9.38 -6.72
CA GLY A 223 11.44 8.75 -7.91
C GLY A 223 10.57 7.64 -8.51
N ARG A 224 9.30 7.54 -8.11
CA ARG A 224 8.38 6.45 -8.45
C ARG A 224 7.07 6.98 -9.04
N PRO A 225 7.10 7.74 -10.14
CA PRO A 225 5.88 8.29 -10.71
C PRO A 225 4.90 7.15 -11.03
N PRO A 226 3.62 7.23 -10.63
CA PRO A 226 2.69 6.10 -10.76
C PRO A 226 2.15 5.90 -12.19
N VAL A 227 2.92 6.31 -13.19
CA VAL A 227 2.65 6.21 -14.63
C VAL A 227 3.34 4.96 -15.20
N THR A 228 3.01 4.59 -16.43
CA THR A 228 3.72 3.55 -17.17
C THR A 228 4.91 4.12 -17.94
N GLN A 229 5.84 3.25 -18.36
CA GLN A 229 6.92 3.65 -19.26
C GLN A 229 6.37 4.22 -20.58
N SER A 230 5.31 3.64 -21.13
CA SER A 230 4.68 4.14 -22.36
C SER A 230 4.06 5.53 -22.18
N GLU A 231 3.36 5.79 -21.07
CA GLU A 231 2.79 7.10 -20.74
C GLU A 231 3.87 8.15 -20.53
N LEU A 232 4.98 7.78 -19.87
CA LEU A 232 6.14 8.65 -19.69
C LEU A 232 6.77 9.05 -21.03
N VAL A 233 6.97 8.08 -21.93
CA VAL A 233 7.54 8.31 -23.27
C VAL A 233 6.60 9.17 -24.12
N GLN A 234 5.30 8.85 -24.14
CA GLN A 234 4.31 9.57 -24.96
C GLN A 234 4.10 11.02 -24.52
N SER A 235 4.16 11.29 -23.21
CA SER A 235 4.10 12.65 -22.68
C SER A 235 5.39 13.44 -22.89
N GLY A 236 6.50 12.76 -23.20
CA GLY A 236 7.83 13.35 -23.31
C GLY A 236 8.38 13.89 -21.98
N ALA A 237 7.81 13.46 -20.84
CA ALA A 237 8.31 13.80 -19.51
C ALA A 237 9.58 12.97 -19.20
N SER A 238 10.49 13.53 -18.41
CA SER A 238 11.62 12.77 -17.87
C SER A 238 11.40 12.45 -16.39
N LEU A 239 11.92 11.30 -15.92
CA LEU A 239 11.83 10.91 -14.51
C LEU A 239 12.39 11.99 -13.58
N GLU A 240 13.52 12.61 -13.93
CA GLU A 240 14.11 13.68 -13.12
C GLU A 240 13.22 14.94 -13.11
N ALA A 241 12.59 15.30 -14.23
CA ALA A 241 11.67 16.43 -14.25
C ALA A 241 10.45 16.17 -13.36
N LEU A 242 9.87 14.97 -13.43
CA LEU A 242 8.76 14.58 -12.55
C LEU A 242 9.18 14.60 -11.08
N ARG A 243 10.37 14.08 -10.76
CA ARG A 243 10.93 14.04 -9.41
C ARG A 243 11.11 15.44 -8.80
N ARG A 244 11.47 16.41 -9.62
CA ARG A 244 11.64 17.82 -9.22
C ARG A 244 10.34 18.63 -9.24
N GLY A 245 9.22 18.05 -9.69
CA GLY A 245 7.96 18.78 -9.85
C GLY A 245 7.97 19.76 -11.02
N PHE A 246 8.76 19.50 -12.06
CA PHE A 246 8.82 20.30 -13.28
C PHE A 246 7.93 19.73 -14.40
N GLN A 247 7.78 20.49 -15.49
CA GLN A 247 7.00 20.08 -16.67
C GLN A 247 5.53 19.70 -16.33
N PRO A 248 4.76 20.57 -15.66
CA PRO A 248 3.39 20.26 -15.24
C PRO A 248 2.49 19.82 -16.42
N ASP A 249 2.62 20.43 -17.60
CA ASP A 249 1.85 20.05 -18.78
C ASP A 249 2.13 18.60 -19.22
N LYS A 250 3.39 18.17 -19.16
CA LYS A 250 3.76 16.79 -19.53
C LYS A 250 3.34 15.81 -18.44
N ALA A 251 3.43 16.20 -17.17
CA ALA A 251 2.93 15.40 -16.07
C ALA A 251 1.40 15.22 -16.13
N HIS A 252 0.67 16.24 -16.60
CA HIS A 252 -0.75 16.13 -16.93
C HIS A 252 -1.01 15.08 -18.01
N MET A 253 -0.26 15.11 -19.12
CA MET A 253 -0.39 14.11 -20.16
C MET A 253 -0.04 12.70 -19.66
N ALA A 254 1.02 12.56 -18.87
CA ALA A 254 1.51 11.27 -18.37
C ALA A 254 0.49 10.56 -17.46
N ARG A 255 -0.33 11.31 -16.72
CA ARG A 255 -1.32 10.73 -15.79
C ARG A 255 -2.67 10.41 -16.43
N GLU A 256 -2.91 10.76 -17.70
CA GLU A 256 -4.21 10.53 -18.35
C GLU A 256 -4.60 9.04 -18.34
N GLY A 257 -3.64 8.13 -18.51
CA GLY A 257 -3.93 6.69 -18.43
C GLY A 257 -4.40 6.22 -17.06
N LEU A 258 -3.94 6.84 -15.96
CA LEU A 258 -4.50 6.58 -14.62
C LEU A 258 -5.94 7.10 -14.50
N ILE A 259 -6.22 8.27 -15.08
CA ILE A 259 -7.54 8.89 -15.05
C ILE A 259 -8.53 8.04 -15.83
N GLU A 260 -8.15 7.56 -17.01
CA GLU A 260 -8.96 6.64 -17.81
C GLU A 260 -9.21 5.32 -17.08
N ALA A 261 -8.19 4.74 -16.44
CA ALA A 261 -8.37 3.53 -15.65
C ALA A 261 -9.31 3.73 -14.45
N ALA A 262 -9.24 4.88 -13.77
CA ALA A 262 -10.17 5.25 -12.72
C ALA A 262 -11.61 5.43 -13.24
N ARG A 263 -11.79 6.05 -14.42
CA ARG A 263 -13.11 6.20 -15.07
C ARG A 263 -13.70 4.85 -15.44
N ALA A 264 -12.90 3.95 -16.04
CA ALA A 264 -13.31 2.60 -16.39
C ALA A 264 -13.74 1.80 -15.15
N ALA A 265 -12.97 1.86 -14.07
CA ALA A 265 -13.33 1.22 -12.80
C ALA A 265 -14.64 1.79 -12.21
N ALA A 266 -14.86 3.11 -12.28
CA ALA A 266 -16.11 3.72 -11.84
C ALA A 266 -17.32 3.24 -12.67
N MET A 267 -17.18 3.14 -13.99
CA MET A 267 -18.23 2.62 -14.88
C MET A 267 -18.55 1.15 -14.59
N GLN A 268 -17.53 0.31 -14.39
CA GLN A 268 -17.71 -1.10 -14.03
C GLN A 268 -18.42 -1.24 -12.68
N LEU A 269 -18.07 -0.40 -11.69
CA LEU A 269 -18.74 -0.38 -10.41
C LEU A 269 -20.22 0.02 -10.55
N ASP A 270 -20.53 1.06 -11.34
CA ASP A 270 -21.91 1.47 -11.58
C ASP A 270 -22.76 0.37 -12.22
N ALA A 271 -22.15 -0.45 -13.10
CA ALA A 271 -22.82 -1.56 -13.77
C ALA A 271 -23.09 -2.78 -12.87
N SER A 272 -22.28 -2.99 -11.82
CA SER A 272 -22.30 -4.23 -11.02
C SER A 272 -22.66 -4.04 -9.54
N ARG A 273 -22.68 -2.80 -9.03
CA ARG A 273 -22.89 -2.51 -7.59
C ARG A 273 -24.20 -3.02 -7.00
N SER A 274 -25.23 -3.29 -7.81
CA SER A 274 -26.49 -3.86 -7.31
C SER A 274 -26.34 -5.28 -6.76
N ALA A 275 -25.26 -5.98 -7.10
CA ALA A 275 -24.92 -7.29 -6.54
C ALA A 275 -24.27 -7.20 -5.14
N LEU A 276 -23.89 -5.99 -4.68
CA LEU A 276 -23.28 -5.79 -3.37
C LEU A 276 -24.39 -5.73 -2.29
N PRO A 277 -24.34 -6.60 -1.26
CA PRO A 277 -25.31 -6.54 -0.18
C PRO A 277 -25.02 -5.36 0.76
N PRO A 278 -26.02 -4.80 1.46
CA PRO A 278 -25.85 -3.62 2.30
C PRO A 278 -24.86 -3.84 3.46
N GLU A 279 -24.70 -5.07 3.94
CA GLU A 279 -23.84 -5.46 5.06
C GLU A 279 -22.36 -5.14 4.81
N ILE A 280 -21.92 -5.15 3.54
CA ILE A 280 -20.52 -4.87 3.20
C ILE A 280 -20.25 -3.38 2.97
N PHE A 281 -21.25 -2.49 3.10
CA PHE A 281 -21.07 -1.05 2.96
C PHE A 281 -19.86 -0.49 3.73
N PRO A 282 -19.57 -0.89 4.99
CA PRO A 282 -18.40 -0.41 5.71
C PRO A 282 -17.06 -0.74 5.03
N ALA A 283 -17.01 -1.80 4.22
CA ALA A 283 -15.83 -2.25 3.50
C ALA A 283 -15.65 -1.61 2.11
N VAL A 284 -16.73 -1.11 1.49
CA VAL A 284 -16.73 -0.61 0.10
C VAL A 284 -17.13 0.86 -0.03
N GLY A 285 -17.80 1.42 0.97
CA GLY A 285 -18.42 2.74 0.89
C GLY A 285 -17.44 3.88 0.64
N TYR A 286 -16.18 3.74 1.06
CA TYR A 286 -15.12 4.72 0.78
C TYR A 286 -14.78 4.84 -0.72
N ALA A 287 -15.17 3.89 -1.58
CA ALA A 287 -15.07 4.05 -3.04
C ALA A 287 -15.90 5.23 -3.57
N THR A 288 -16.93 5.66 -2.86
CA THR A 288 -17.71 6.88 -3.20
C THR A 288 -16.87 8.15 -3.10
N LEU A 289 -15.93 8.19 -2.15
CA LEU A 289 -15.02 9.33 -1.95
C LEU A 289 -14.00 9.41 -3.07
N ALA A 290 -13.49 8.25 -3.54
CA ALA A 290 -12.57 8.18 -4.67
C ALA A 290 -13.11 8.88 -5.92
N ARG A 291 -14.44 8.85 -6.17
CA ARG A 291 -15.04 9.59 -7.28
C ARG A 291 -14.82 11.11 -7.20
N GLY A 292 -14.93 11.68 -6.01
CA GLY A 292 -14.63 13.10 -5.76
C GLY A 292 -13.14 13.39 -5.92
N GLN A 293 -12.30 12.50 -5.39
CA GLN A 293 -10.85 12.64 -5.41
C GLN A 293 -10.29 12.64 -6.82
N PHE A 294 -10.62 11.64 -7.65
CA PHE A 294 -10.09 11.59 -9.01
C PHE A 294 -10.65 12.73 -9.88
N LYS A 295 -11.93 13.12 -9.72
CA LYS A 295 -12.49 14.29 -10.44
C LYS A 295 -11.77 15.58 -10.09
N THR A 296 -11.44 15.76 -8.81
CA THR A 296 -10.67 16.91 -8.33
C THR A 296 -9.26 16.86 -8.89
N ALA A 297 -8.58 15.70 -8.78
CA ALA A 297 -7.23 15.51 -9.28
C ALA A 297 -7.14 15.78 -10.80
N ALA A 298 -8.08 15.25 -11.58
CA ALA A 298 -8.15 15.42 -13.03
C ALA A 298 -8.32 16.88 -13.46
N ARG A 299 -9.03 17.69 -12.67
CA ARG A 299 -9.30 19.11 -12.97
C ARG A 299 -8.26 20.08 -12.41
N ARG A 300 -7.32 19.62 -11.59
CA ARG A 300 -6.30 20.51 -11.02
C ARG A 300 -5.40 21.08 -12.12
N PRO A 301 -5.09 22.40 -12.10
CA PRO A 301 -4.13 23.01 -13.03
C PRO A 301 -2.68 22.64 -12.78
N ASP A 302 -2.33 22.24 -11.55
CA ASP A 302 -0.98 21.80 -11.18
C ASP A 302 -1.06 20.35 -10.71
N PRO A 303 -0.38 19.39 -11.37
CA PRO A 303 -0.41 17.98 -10.99
C PRO A 303 0.46 17.68 -9.77
N TYR A 304 1.32 18.61 -9.35
CA TYR A 304 2.20 18.49 -8.20
C TYR A 304 1.67 19.20 -6.95
N ALA A 305 0.64 20.02 -7.09
CA ALA A 305 0.02 20.71 -5.97
C ALA A 305 -0.51 19.70 -4.94
N TYR A 306 -0.20 19.98 -3.67
CA TYR A 306 -0.71 19.20 -2.54
C TYR A 306 -2.23 19.07 -2.63
N ALA A 307 -2.72 17.85 -2.48
CA ALA A 307 -4.15 17.61 -2.39
C ALA A 307 -4.64 18.11 -1.02
N PRO A 308 -5.44 19.18 -0.93
CA PRO A 308 -6.00 19.56 0.36
C PRO A 308 -6.77 18.39 0.94
N ALA A 309 -6.68 18.21 2.26
CA ALA A 309 -7.47 17.23 2.98
C ALA A 309 -8.95 17.38 2.57
N GLU A 310 -9.63 16.26 2.33
CA GLU A 310 -11.05 16.30 2.00
C GLU A 310 -11.82 17.05 3.10
N ASN A 311 -12.80 17.84 2.68
CA ASN A 311 -13.75 18.42 3.63
C ASN A 311 -14.45 17.27 4.37
N LEU A 312 -14.13 17.12 5.66
CA LEU A 312 -14.60 16.03 6.52
C LEU A 312 -16.14 15.92 6.52
N LEU A 313 -16.83 17.06 6.65
CA LEU A 313 -18.30 17.10 6.62
C LEU A 313 -18.84 16.65 5.26
N GLY A 314 -18.20 17.09 4.18
CA GLY A 314 -18.57 16.68 2.83
C GLY A 314 -18.37 15.18 2.59
N ALA A 315 -17.29 14.59 3.11
CA ALA A 315 -17.04 13.15 3.04
C ALA A 315 -18.07 12.36 3.87
N GLN A 316 -18.35 12.79 5.10
CA GLN A 316 -19.34 12.17 5.97
C GLN A 316 -20.75 12.20 5.36
N LEU A 317 -21.18 13.34 4.80
CA LEU A 317 -22.48 13.45 4.14
C LEU A 317 -22.60 12.55 2.92
N ARG A 318 -21.52 12.40 2.13
CA ARG A 318 -21.50 11.49 0.98
C ARG A 318 -21.60 10.03 1.41
N LEU A 319 -20.85 9.63 2.43
CA LEU A 319 -20.93 8.27 2.97
C LEU A 319 -22.32 7.98 3.55
N LEU A 320 -22.89 8.93 4.30
CA LEU A 320 -24.25 8.79 4.82
C LEU A 320 -25.26 8.62 3.68
N TRP A 321 -25.22 9.50 2.67
CA TRP A 321 -26.10 9.40 1.51
C TRP A 321 -25.94 8.08 0.74
N ALA A 322 -24.70 7.63 0.54
CA ALA A 322 -24.41 6.37 -0.12
C ALA A 322 -24.95 5.17 0.67
N SER A 323 -24.81 5.18 2.00
CA SER A 323 -25.34 4.12 2.87
C SER A 323 -26.86 4.00 2.79
N LEU A 324 -27.57 5.13 2.66
CA LEU A 324 -29.03 5.16 2.58
C LEU A 324 -29.57 4.78 1.20
N THR A 325 -28.80 5.05 0.13
CA THR A 325 -29.27 4.89 -1.25
C THR A 325 -28.68 3.68 -1.98
N GLY A 326 -27.70 3.00 -1.39
CA GLY A 326 -26.91 1.96 -2.05
C GLY A 326 -26.04 2.49 -3.21
N ARG A 327 -25.94 3.81 -3.38
CA ARG A 327 -25.16 4.43 -4.47
C ARG A 327 -23.69 4.53 -4.08
N ILE A 328 -23.01 3.38 -4.15
CA ILE A 328 -21.55 3.28 -4.01
C ILE A 328 -20.84 3.75 -5.27
#